data_AF-A0A820Y2A6-F1
#
_entry.id   AF-A0A820Y2A6-F1
#
_cell.length_a   1.000
_cell.length_b   1.000
_cell.length_c   1.000
_cell.angle_alpha   90.00
_cell.angle_beta   90.00
_cell.angle_gamma   90.00
#
_symmetry.space_group_name_H-M   'P 1'
#
loop_
_entity.id
_entity.type
_entity.pdbx_description
1 polymer ?
#
loop_
_entity_poly.entity_id
_entity_poly.type
_entity_poly.pdbx_seq_one_letter_code
_entity_poly.pdbx_strand_id
1 'polypeptide(L)'
;MSNEDNNCQARLPLKDVPIELQQKIIDLGGKPDLNLYKVLANNPTLLSSWIEIFRGAQLLALDLMKLLIQNGGAISEELDKQLKQYFAQAEYLELILTGSFYVMAPTVLKTLRIQTES
;
A
#
# COMPACT_ATOMS: atom_id res chain seq x y z
N MET A 1 39.38 17.96 11.87
CA MET A 1 37.99 17.49 12.07
C MET A 1 37.31 17.53 10.73
N SER A 2 37.29 16.40 10.05
CA SER A 2 36.71 16.25 8.72
C SER A 2 35.20 16.18 8.87
N ASN A 3 34.48 17.24 8.44
CA ASN A 3 33.05 17.16 8.24
C ASN A 3 32.83 16.40 6.93
N GLU A 4 32.72 15.08 7.02
CA GLU A 4 32.04 14.29 6.00
C GLU A 4 30.55 14.62 6.09
N ASP A 5 30.16 15.74 5.49
CA ASP A 5 28.80 15.91 5.01
C ASP A 5 28.59 14.78 4.00
N ASN A 6 27.97 13.69 4.46
CA ASN A 6 27.50 12.58 3.65
C ASN A 6 26.45 13.11 2.66
N ASN A 7 26.93 13.75 1.60
CA ASN A 7 26.19 14.07 0.41
C ASN A 7 25.92 12.74 -0.29
N CYS A 8 24.88 12.04 0.16
CA CYS A 8 24.30 10.88 -0.52
C CYS A 8 23.68 11.35 -1.84
N GLN A 9 24.54 11.74 -2.79
CA GLN A 9 24.15 12.14 -4.12
C GLN A 9 23.61 10.88 -4.80
N ALA A 10 22.36 10.94 -5.26
CA ALA A 10 21.73 9.82 -5.94
C ALA A 10 22.61 9.40 -7.13
N ARG A 11 22.92 8.10 -7.22
CA ARG A 11 23.74 7.54 -8.31
C ARG A 11 23.06 7.60 -9.68
N LEU A 12 21.77 7.93 -9.70
CA LEU A 12 20.95 8.11 -10.88
C LEU A 12 20.33 9.52 -10.83
N PRO A 13 20.17 10.18 -11.99
CA PRO A 13 19.53 11.49 -12.06
C PRO A 13 18.09 11.43 -11.55
N LEU A 14 17.62 12.48 -10.92
CA LEU A 14 16.22 12.62 -10.51
C LEU A 14 15.50 13.45 -11.58
N LYS A 15 14.43 12.90 -12.16
CA LYS A 15 13.57 13.62 -13.11
C LYS A 15 12.20 13.88 -12.50
N ASP A 16 11.57 14.95 -12.93
CA ASP A 16 10.18 15.20 -12.57
C ASP A 16 9.28 14.12 -13.19
N VAL A 17 8.34 13.66 -12.38
CA VAL A 17 7.36 12.66 -12.80
C VAL A 17 6.39 13.32 -13.80
N PRO A 18 6.06 12.70 -14.94
CA PRO A 18 5.07 13.24 -15.86
C PRO A 18 3.70 13.44 -15.20
N ILE A 19 3.02 14.55 -15.47
CA ILE A 19 1.74 14.95 -14.82
C ILE A 19 0.70 13.83 -14.87
N GLU A 20 0.58 13.13 -16.00
CA GLU A 20 -0.36 12.01 -16.17
C GLU A 20 -0.10 10.87 -15.19
N LEU A 21 1.17 10.59 -14.87
CA LEU A 21 1.57 9.56 -13.90
C LEU A 21 1.51 10.07 -12.47
N GLN A 22 1.69 11.37 -12.24
CA GLN A 22 1.50 11.99 -10.92
C GLN A 22 0.07 11.76 -10.42
N GLN A 23 -0.94 12.00 -11.28
CA GLN A 23 -2.34 11.80 -10.90
C GLN A 23 -2.60 10.33 -10.54
N LYS A 24 -2.09 9.39 -11.35
CA LYS A 24 -2.21 7.95 -11.03
C LYS A 24 -1.57 7.58 -9.69
N ILE A 25 -0.41 8.16 -9.36
CA ILE A 25 0.26 7.92 -8.07
C ILE A 25 -0.61 8.45 -6.91
N ILE A 26 -1.19 9.65 -7.06
CA ILE A 26 -2.06 10.25 -6.04
C ILE A 26 -3.32 9.41 -5.82
N ASP A 27 -3.95 8.93 -6.90
CA ASP A 27 -5.15 8.10 -6.83
C ASP A 27 -4.92 6.79 -6.07
N LEU A 28 -3.69 6.26 -6.11
CA LEU A 28 -3.27 5.07 -5.36
C LEU A 28 -2.83 5.38 -3.92
N GLY A 29 -2.97 6.64 -3.47
CA GLY A 29 -2.54 7.10 -2.15
C GLY A 29 -1.04 7.35 -2.01
N GLY A 30 -0.29 7.33 -3.12
CA GLY A 30 1.14 7.64 -3.18
C GLY A 30 1.45 9.14 -3.21
N LYS A 31 2.72 9.50 -3.03
CA LYS A 31 3.23 10.87 -3.14
C LYS A 31 4.18 10.99 -4.34
N PRO A 32 3.86 11.77 -5.38
CA PRO A 32 4.69 11.86 -6.59
C PRO A 32 6.10 12.40 -6.35
N ASP A 33 6.30 13.17 -5.27
CA ASP A 33 7.58 13.82 -4.95
C ASP A 33 8.67 12.88 -4.40
N LEU A 34 8.33 11.61 -4.14
CA LEU A 34 9.28 10.63 -3.62
C LEU A 34 10.41 10.39 -4.62
N ASN A 35 11.64 10.37 -4.10
CA ASN A 35 12.85 10.19 -4.92
C ASN A 35 12.81 8.88 -5.74
N LEU A 36 12.12 7.84 -5.27
CA LEU A 36 11.92 6.62 -6.04
C LEU A 36 11.18 6.88 -7.36
N TYR A 37 10.06 7.60 -7.34
CA TYR A 37 9.33 7.94 -8.57
C TYR A 37 10.15 8.84 -9.49
N LYS A 38 10.94 9.75 -8.92
CA LYS A 38 11.86 10.62 -9.68
C LYS A 38 13.01 9.87 -10.35
N VAL A 39 13.52 8.82 -9.71
CA VAL A 39 14.50 7.90 -10.34
C VAL A 39 13.83 7.09 -11.44
N LEU A 40 12.65 6.53 -11.18
CA LEU A 40 11.91 5.72 -12.16
C LEU A 40 11.43 6.55 -13.36
N ALA A 41 11.18 7.85 -13.18
CA ALA A 41 10.82 8.78 -14.26
C ALA A 41 11.90 8.91 -15.35
N ASN A 42 13.13 8.43 -15.12
CA ASN A 42 14.12 8.28 -16.19
C ASN A 42 13.71 7.31 -17.28
N ASN A 43 12.82 6.35 -16.96
CA ASN A 43 12.23 5.42 -17.91
C ASN A 43 10.70 5.40 -17.68
N PRO A 44 9.93 6.21 -18.43
CA PRO A 44 8.48 6.33 -18.24
C PRO A 44 7.72 5.00 -18.36
N THR A 45 8.19 4.07 -19.20
CA THR A 45 7.60 2.73 -19.32
C THR A 45 7.77 1.94 -18.02
N LEU A 46 8.97 1.96 -17.44
CA LEU A 46 9.23 1.31 -16.14
C LEU A 46 8.42 1.93 -15.01
N LEU A 47 8.33 3.27 -14.97
CA LEU A 47 7.52 3.96 -13.97
C LEU A 47 6.03 3.60 -14.13
N SER A 48 5.52 3.54 -15.35
CA SER A 48 4.15 3.10 -15.60
C SER A 48 3.95 1.66 -15.11
N SER A 49 4.83 0.72 -15.48
CA SER A 49 4.73 -0.67 -15.01
C SER A 49 4.79 -0.76 -13.48
N TRP A 50 5.64 0.01 -12.83
CA TRP A 50 5.73 0.08 -11.37
C TRP A 50 4.42 0.56 -10.73
N ILE A 51 3.79 1.60 -11.29
CA ILE A 51 2.48 2.10 -10.83
C ILE A 51 1.40 1.04 -11.06
N GLU A 52 1.43 0.33 -12.19
CA GLU A 52 0.46 -0.72 -12.50
C GLU A 52 0.58 -1.95 -11.58
N ILE A 53 1.76 -2.25 -11.00
CA ILE A 53 1.89 -3.31 -9.97
C ILE A 53 0.99 -3.04 -8.77
N PHE A 54 0.84 -1.77 -8.38
CA PHE A 54 -0.03 -1.36 -7.29
C PHE A 54 -1.49 -1.18 -7.74
N ARG A 55 -1.80 -1.17 -9.04
CA ARG A 55 -3.18 -1.22 -9.53
C ARG A 55 -3.68 -2.67 -9.50
N GLY A 56 -4.58 -2.96 -8.56
CA GLY A 56 -5.34 -4.19 -8.56
C GLY A 56 -5.64 -4.73 -7.17
N ALA A 57 -5.66 -6.06 -7.07
CA ALA A 57 -6.05 -6.84 -5.91
C ALA A 57 -5.37 -6.42 -4.60
N GLN A 58 -4.14 -5.91 -4.65
CA GLN A 58 -3.36 -5.51 -3.47
C GLN A 58 -3.92 -4.28 -2.76
N LEU A 59 -4.39 -3.25 -3.49
CA LEU A 59 -5.03 -2.09 -2.86
C LEU A 59 -6.40 -2.43 -2.31
N LEU A 60 -7.16 -3.29 -3.00
CA LEU A 60 -8.44 -3.78 -2.51
C LEU A 60 -8.28 -4.60 -1.22
N ALA A 61 -7.24 -5.44 -1.15
CA ALA A 61 -6.89 -6.15 0.08
C ALA A 61 -6.51 -5.19 1.22
N LEU A 62 -5.81 -4.10 0.91
CA LEU A 62 -5.42 -3.09 1.89
C LEU A 62 -6.63 -2.27 2.38
N ASP A 63 -7.58 -1.94 1.50
CA ASP A 63 -8.82 -1.27 1.87
C ASP A 63 -9.77 -2.19 2.65
N LEU A 64 -9.83 -3.47 2.29
CA LEU A 64 -10.49 -4.49 3.11
C LEU A 64 -9.92 -4.50 4.53
N MET A 65 -8.60 -4.56 4.69
CA MET A 65 -7.94 -4.54 6.00
C MET A 65 -8.31 -3.28 6.81
N LYS A 66 -8.32 -2.10 6.17
CA LYS A 66 -8.76 -0.85 6.83
C LYS A 66 -10.20 -0.94 7.30
N LEU A 67 -11.13 -1.42 6.47
CA LEU A 67 -12.54 -1.51 6.82
C LEU A 67 -12.82 -2.56 7.91
N LEU A 68 -12.12 -3.70 7.87
CA LEU A 68 -12.21 -4.70 8.94
C LEU A 68 -11.84 -4.09 10.30
N ILE A 69 -10.82 -3.23 10.34
CA ILE A 69 -10.40 -2.52 11.56
C ILE A 69 -11.38 -1.39 11.94
N GLN A 70 -11.77 -0.55 10.99
CA GLN A 70 -12.53 0.69 11.26
C GLN A 70 -14.02 0.45 11.49
N ASN A 71 -14.61 -0.52 10.80
CA ASN A 71 -16.06 -0.78 10.81
C ASN A 71 -16.43 -2.10 11.50
N GLY A 72 -15.51 -2.70 12.26
CA GLY A 72 -15.78 -3.95 12.98
C GLY A 72 -16.18 -5.12 12.07
N GLY A 73 -15.61 -5.16 10.86
CA GLY A 73 -15.87 -6.24 9.89
C GLY A 73 -16.94 -5.94 8.84
N ALA A 74 -17.65 -4.81 8.91
CA ALA A 74 -18.64 -4.46 7.89
C ALA A 74 -17.97 -3.90 6.63
N ILE A 75 -18.05 -4.66 5.52
CA ILE A 75 -17.60 -4.24 4.19
C ILE A 75 -18.78 -3.76 3.34
N SER A 76 -18.54 -2.83 2.42
CA SER A 76 -19.57 -2.35 1.49
C SER A 76 -19.80 -3.34 0.34
N GLU A 77 -21.01 -3.35 -0.23
CA GLU A 77 -21.34 -4.21 -1.38
C GLU A 77 -20.46 -3.94 -2.60
N GLU A 78 -20.07 -2.68 -2.82
CA GLU A 78 -19.18 -2.30 -3.92
C GLU A 78 -17.78 -2.91 -3.75
N LEU A 79 -17.21 -2.87 -2.53
CA LEU A 79 -15.91 -3.47 -2.28
C LEU A 79 -15.97 -5.00 -2.37
N ASP A 80 -17.04 -5.62 -1.85
CA ASP A 80 -17.26 -7.07 -1.97
C ASP A 80 -17.28 -7.52 -3.44
N LYS A 81 -18.00 -6.79 -4.30
CA LYS A 81 -18.06 -7.05 -5.73
C LYS A 81 -16.69 -6.88 -6.39
N GLN A 82 -15.95 -5.82 -6.06
CA GLN A 82 -14.62 -5.58 -6.61
C GLN A 82 -13.63 -6.68 -6.19
N LEU A 83 -13.59 -7.08 -4.92
CA LEU A 83 -12.73 -8.16 -4.44
C LEU A 83 -12.97 -9.48 -5.19
N LYS A 84 -14.25 -9.83 -5.43
CA LYS A 84 -14.64 -11.04 -6.17
C LYS A 84 -14.28 -11.00 -7.67
N GLN A 85 -13.94 -9.84 -8.23
CA GLN A 85 -13.42 -9.73 -9.60
C GLN A 85 -11.94 -10.12 -9.69
N TYR A 86 -11.19 -9.99 -8.60
CA TYR A 86 -9.74 -10.21 -8.58
C TYR A 86 -9.33 -11.50 -7.88
N PHE A 87 -10.12 -11.99 -6.93
CA PHE A 87 -9.80 -13.16 -6.13
C PHE A 87 -10.78 -14.31 -6.40
N ALA A 88 -10.25 -15.53 -6.53
CA ALA A 88 -11.06 -16.72 -6.50
C ALA A 88 -11.73 -16.89 -5.13
N GLN A 89 -12.81 -17.68 -5.07
CA GLN A 89 -13.60 -17.84 -3.84
C GLN A 89 -12.75 -18.26 -2.62
N ALA A 90 -11.80 -19.17 -2.81
CA ALA A 90 -10.91 -19.63 -1.74
C ALA A 90 -9.95 -18.52 -1.26
N GLU A 91 -9.35 -17.78 -2.19
CA GLU A 91 -8.43 -16.67 -1.90
C GLU A 91 -9.15 -15.52 -1.19
N TYR A 92 -10.39 -15.22 -1.60
CA TYR A 92 -11.25 -14.23 -0.95
C TYR A 92 -11.56 -14.61 0.51
N LEU A 93 -11.91 -15.89 0.76
CA LEU A 93 -12.16 -16.38 2.11
C LEU A 93 -10.89 -16.33 2.97
N GLU A 94 -9.76 -16.76 2.43
CA GLU A 94 -8.45 -16.71 3.11
C GLU A 94 -8.07 -15.27 3.45
N LEU A 95 -8.30 -14.32 2.55
CA LEU A 95 -8.03 -12.91 2.75
C LEU A 95 -8.86 -12.32 3.90
N ILE A 96 -10.17 -12.62 3.95
CA ILE A 96 -11.05 -12.19 5.06
C ILE A 96 -10.64 -12.84 6.39
N LEU A 97 -10.33 -14.14 6.39
CA LEU A 97 -9.90 -14.87 7.58
C LEU A 97 -8.60 -14.26 8.14
N THR A 98 -7.59 -14.12 7.27
CA THR A 98 -6.30 -13.51 7.62
C THR A 98 -6.50 -12.09 8.16
N GLY A 99 -7.29 -11.25 7.48
CA GLY A 99 -7.55 -9.89 7.94
C GLY A 99 -8.27 -9.84 9.29
N SER A 100 -9.20 -10.77 9.54
CA SER A 100 -9.91 -10.87 10.82
C SER A 100 -8.97 -11.25 11.98
N PHE A 101 -7.97 -12.09 11.75
CA PHE A 101 -6.95 -12.41 12.76
C PHE A 101 -6.15 -11.18 13.18
N TYR A 102 -5.79 -10.31 12.23
CA TYR A 102 -5.09 -9.05 12.51
C TYR A 102 -5.95 -8.03 13.29
N VAL A 103 -7.27 -8.17 13.31
CA VAL A 103 -8.15 -7.39 14.19
C VAL A 103 -8.27 -8.05 15.57
N MET A 104 -8.44 -9.38 15.60
CA MET A 104 -8.68 -10.14 16.84
C MET A 104 -7.48 -10.12 17.79
N ALA A 105 -6.28 -10.41 17.28
CA ALA A 105 -5.06 -10.51 18.10
C ALA A 105 -4.76 -9.22 18.90
N PRO A 106 -4.66 -8.02 18.29
CA PRO A 106 -4.42 -6.79 19.04
C PRO A 106 -5.59 -6.45 19.97
N THR A 107 -6.83 -6.82 19.61
CA THR A 107 -8.00 -6.62 20.49
C THR A 107 -7.87 -7.46 21.76
N VAL A 108 -7.46 -8.72 21.66
CA VAL A 108 -7.19 -9.60 22.82
C VAL A 108 -6.06 -9.02 23.68
N LEU A 109 -4.92 -8.67 23.06
CA LEU A 109 -3.78 -8.09 23.79
C LEU A 109 -4.18 -6.82 24.54
N LYS A 110 -4.91 -5.91 23.88
CA LYS A 110 -5.41 -4.66 24.47
C LYS A 110 -6.40 -4.92 25.61
N THR A 111 -7.32 -5.86 25.43
CA THR A 111 -8.34 -6.20 26.44
C THR A 111 -7.71 -6.82 27.68
N LEU A 112 -6.74 -7.72 27.50
CA LEU A 112 -6.00 -8.37 28.58
C LEU A 112 -4.86 -7.49 29.14
N ARG A 113 -4.65 -6.30 28.58
CA ARG A 113 -3.57 -5.35 28.95
C ARG A 113 -2.18 -5.98 28.88
N ILE A 114 -1.97 -6.88 27.94
CA ILE A 114 -0.68 -7.51 27.67
C ILE A 114 0.20 -6.50 26.93
N GLN A 115 1.39 -6.21 27.46
CA GLN A 115 2.35 -5.34 26.79
C GLN A 115 3.02 -6.10 25.64
N THR A 116 3.13 -5.46 24.48
CA THR A 116 3.95 -5.96 23.37
C THR A 116 5.40 -5.57 23.59
N GLU A 117 6.33 -6.46 23.23
CA GLU A 117 7.77 -6.21 23.31
C GLU A 117 8.16 -4.98 22.46
N SER A 118 9.11 -4.18 22.98
CA SER A 118 9.57 -2.91 22.40
C SER A 118 10.83 -3.08 21.57
#